data_AF-A0A850HMR9-F1
#
_entry.id   AF-A0A850HMR9-F1
#
_cell.length_a   1.000
_cell.length_b   1.000
_cell.length_c   1.000
_cell.angle_alpha   90.00
_cell.angle_beta   90.00
_cell.angle_gamma   90.00
#
_symmetry.space_group_name_H-M   'P 1'
#
loop_
_entity.id
_entity.type
_entity.pdbx_description
1 polymer ?
#
loop_
_entity_poly.entity_id
_entity_poly.type
_entity_poly.pdbx_seq_one_letter_code
_entity_poly.pdbx_strand_id
1 'polypeptide(L)' 'MKDKENQKIIDAYDYLSNAASSQDCTGLIPSEPISTAELESYEELYHFLPPCAKAANIKPEEHTK' A
#
# COMPACT_ATOMS: atom_id res chain seq x y z
N MET A 1 -32.15 -22.72 -25.92
CA MET A 1 -32.52 -22.45 -24.51
C MET A 1 -31.29 -22.38 -23.60
N LYS A 2 -30.33 -23.29 -23.78
CA LYS A 2 -29.08 -23.36 -22.99
C LYS A 2 -28.21 -22.10 -23.08
N ASP A 3 -28.15 -21.46 -24.25
CA ASP A 3 -27.35 -20.24 -24.46
C ASP A 3 -27.86 -19.04 -23.65
N LYS A 4 -29.17 -18.96 -23.46
CA LYS A 4 -29.83 -17.87 -22.72
C LYS A 4 -29.63 -18.01 -21.21
N GLU A 5 -29.41 -19.23 -20.73
CA GLU A 5 -29.11 -19.53 -19.34
C GLU A 5 -27.64 -19.26 -19.01
N ASN A 6 -26.73 -19.65 -19.91
CA ASN A 6 -25.31 -19.30 -19.81
C ASN A 6 -25.10 -17.77 -19.77
N GLN A 7 -25.83 -17.00 -20.60
CA GLN A 7 -25.74 -15.53 -20.54
C GLN A 7 -26.22 -14.95 -19.23
N LYS A 8 -27.31 -15.47 -18.65
CA LYS A 8 -27.76 -15.02 -17.32
C LYS A 8 -26.71 -15.29 -16.25
N ILE A 9 -25.98 -16.40 -16.34
CA ILE A 9 -24.92 -16.74 -15.38
C ILE A 9 -23.73 -15.77 -15.55
N ILE A 10 -23.33 -15.48 -16.79
CA ILE A 10 -22.23 -14.55 -17.08
C ILE A 10 -22.58 -13.12 -16.64
N ASP A 11 -23.79 -12.65 -16.97
CA ASP A 11 -24.27 -11.30 -16.62
C ASP A 11 -24.41 -11.11 -15.10
N ALA A 12 -24.67 -12.20 -14.36
CA ALA A 12 -24.76 -12.19 -12.89
C ALA A 12 -23.41 -12.37 -12.20
N TYR A 13 -22.34 -12.68 -12.94
CA TYR A 13 -21.04 -13.01 -12.36
C TYR A 13 -20.15 -11.78 -12.28
N ASP A 14 -19.96 -11.30 -11.06
CA ASP A 14 -19.13 -10.13 -10.75
C ASP A 14 -17.65 -10.52 -10.58
N TYR A 15 -16.99 -10.81 -11.71
CA TYR A 15 -15.59 -11.26 -11.74
C TYR A 15 -14.59 -10.18 -11.24
N LEU A 16 -14.92 -8.90 -11.44
CA LEU A 16 -14.01 -7.79 -11.15
C LEU A 16 -14.11 -7.30 -9.70
N SER A 17 -15.25 -7.45 -9.03
CA SER A 17 -15.38 -6.99 -7.63
C SER A 17 -14.49 -7.75 -6.63
N ASN A 18 -14.14 -9.00 -6.93
CA ASN A 18 -13.18 -9.77 -6.12
C ASN A 18 -11.74 -9.71 -6.65
N ALA A 19 -11.49 -9.07 -7.79
CA ALA A 19 -10.16 -8.98 -8.38
C ALA A 19 -9.29 -7.89 -7.73
N ALA A 20 -9.91 -6.95 -7.00
CA ALA A 20 -9.22 -5.93 -6.21
C ALA A 20 -9.42 -6.22 -4.72
N SER A 21 -8.47 -6.91 -4.10
CA SER A 21 -8.47 -7.09 -2.65
C SER A 21 -7.86 -5.85 -2.00
N SER A 22 -8.55 -5.23 -1.05
CA SER A 22 -7.95 -4.17 -0.21
C SER A 22 -6.76 -4.66 0.64
N GLN A 23 -6.52 -5.97 0.66
CA GLN A 23 -5.40 -6.61 1.35
C GLN A 23 -4.26 -6.97 0.40
N ASP A 24 -4.32 -6.57 -0.88
CA ASP A 24 -3.14 -6.65 -1.75
C ASP A 24 -2.05 -5.76 -1.16
N CYS A 25 -1.14 -6.39 -0.42
CA CYS A 25 0.05 -5.77 0.12
C CYS A 25 0.99 -5.41 -1.05
N THR A 26 0.72 -4.28 -1.70
CA THR A 26 1.53 -3.75 -2.81
C THR A 26 2.97 -3.43 -2.41
N GLY A 27 3.30 -3.51 -1.11
CA GLY A 27 4.60 -3.10 -0.57
C GLY A 27 4.84 -1.59 -0.64
N LEU A 28 3.83 -0.82 -1.07
CA LEU A 28 3.89 0.63 -1.07
C LEU A 28 3.70 1.11 0.37
N ILE A 29 4.68 1.88 0.87
CA ILE A 29 4.54 2.57 2.14
C ILE A 29 3.36 3.55 1.98
N PRO A 30 2.30 3.45 2.81
CA PRO A 30 1.02 4.13 2.58
C PRO A 30 1.08 5.65 2.60
N SER A 31 2.19 6.25 3.02
CA SER A 31 2.55 7.65 2.82
C SER A 31 4.00 7.88 3.27
N GLU A 32 4.61 8.99 2.84
CA GLU A 32 5.86 9.43 3.47
C GLU A 32 5.60 9.77 4.95
N PRO A 33 6.51 9.41 5.88
CA PRO A 33 6.37 9.79 7.28
C PRO A 33 6.31 11.31 7.42
N ILE A 34 5.39 11.79 8.25
CA ILE A 34 5.09 13.23 8.37
C ILE A 34 6.02 13.85 9.42
N SER A 35 6.39 13.09 10.44
CA SER A 35 7.24 13.55 11.54
C SER A 35 8.53 12.77 11.69
N THR A 36 9.55 13.39 12.29
CA THR A 36 10.81 12.71 12.63
C THR A 36 10.59 11.50 13.54
N ALA A 37 9.63 11.59 14.46
CA ALA A 37 9.31 10.51 15.41
C ALA A 37 8.74 9.27 14.70
N GLU A 38 7.89 9.46 13.69
CA GLU A 38 7.38 8.34 12.87
C GLU A 38 8.51 7.67 12.09
N LEU A 39 9.41 8.45 11.51
CA LEU A 39 10.55 7.94 10.76
C LEU A 39 11.52 7.14 11.65
N GLU A 40 11.78 7.62 12.87
CA GLU A 40 12.59 6.90 13.88
C GLU A 40 11.92 5.59 14.33
N SER A 41 10.62 5.62 14.61
CA SER A 41 9.86 4.41 14.95
C SER A 41 9.87 3.38 13.82
N TYR A 42 9.85 3.84 12.56
CA TYR A 42 9.92 2.96 11.41
C TYR A 42 11.29 2.31 11.24
N GLU A 43 12.37 3.08 11.43
CA GLU A 43 13.75 2.57 11.39
C GLU A 43 14.02 1.53 12.49
N GLU A 44 13.43 1.69 13.68
CA GLU A 44 13.52 0.70 14.77
C GLU A 44 12.86 -0.64 14.39
N LEU A 45 11.74 -0.59 13.67
CA LEU A 45 11.04 -1.79 13.21
C LEU A 45 11.75 -2.44 12.01
N TYR A 46 12.27 -1.62 11.10
CA TYR A 46 12.95 -2.06 9.89
C TYR A 46 14.04 -1.06 9.48
N HIS A 47 15.29 -1.51 9.49
CA HIS A 47 16.44 -0.72 9.04
C HIS A 47 16.41 -0.54 7.52
N PHE A 48 15.88 0.59 7.06
CA PHE A 48 15.80 0.92 5.64
C PHE A 48 17.01 1.74 5.17
N LEU A 49 17.81 2.25 6.10
CA LEU A 49 19.00 3.05 5.82
C LEU A 49 20.30 2.20 5.87
N PRO A 50 21.38 2.64 5.18
CA PRO A 50 22.70 2.04 5.35
C PRO A 50 23.18 2.10 6.80
N PRO A 51 24.06 1.19 7.26
CA PRO A 51 24.48 1.09 8.67
C PRO A 51 25.08 2.36 9.31
N CYS A 52 25.52 3.32 8.51
CA CYS A 52 26.10 4.58 8.97
C CYS A 52 25.13 5.76 8.93
N ALA A 53 23.96 5.59 8.32
CA ALA A 53 22.94 6.62 8.23
C ALA A 53 22.01 6.57 9.44
N LYS A 54 21.37 7.70 9.76
CA LYS A 54 20.46 7.81 10.89
C LYS A 54 19.18 8.51 10.44
N ALA A 55 18.03 7.93 10.78
CA ALA A 55 16.71 8.51 10.54
C ALA A 55 16.58 9.91 11.13
N ALA A 56 17.15 10.16 12.32
CA ALA A 56 17.16 11.47 12.99
C ALA A 56 17.76 12.63 12.16
N ASN A 57 18.57 12.34 11.15
CA ASN A 57 19.17 13.36 10.28
C ASN A 57 18.24 13.80 9.14
N ILE A 58 17.14 13.07 8.91
CA ILE A 58 16.16 13.34 7.85
C ILE A 58 15.06 14.21 8.45
N LYS A 59 14.69 15.29 7.74
CA LYS A 59 13.65 16.24 8.16
C LYS A 59 12.44 16.14 7.24
N PRO A 60 11.42 15.33 7.58
CA PRO A 60 10.23 15.16 6.74
C PRO A 60 9.39 16.45 6.62
N GLU A 61 9.47 17.32 7.63
CA GLU A 61 8.72 18.58 7.73
C GLU A 61 9.06 19.61 6.61
N GLU A 62 10.19 19.46 5.92
CA GLU A 62 10.72 20.47 4.99
C GLU A 62 10.24 20.27 3.54
N HIS A 63 9.62 19.12 3.23
CA HIS A 63 9.16 18.75 1.88
C HIS A 63 7.70 19.12 1.58
N THR A 64 6.94 19.64 2.55
CA THR A 64 5.62 20.22 2.33
C THR A 64 5.74 21.73 2.00
N LYS A 65 6.07 22.05 0.74
CA LYS A 65 5.90 23.39 0.17
C LYS A 65 5.15 23.34 -1.15
#